data_AF-A0A0Q7JJ36-F1
#
_entry.id   AF-A0A0Q7JJ36-F1
#
_cell.length_a   1.000
_cell.length_b   1.000
_cell.length_c   1.000
_cell.angle_alpha   90.00
_cell.angle_beta   90.00
_cell.angle_gamma   90.00
#
_symmetry.space_group_name_H-M   'P 1'
#
loop_
_entity.id
_entity.type
_entity.pdbx_description
1 polymer ?
#
loop_
_entity_poly.entity_id
_entity_poly.type
_entity_poly.pdbx_seq_one_letter_code
_entity_poly.pdbx_strand_id
1 'polypeptide(L)'
;MKPLDPNKLKTYEEAVVKTCETLIINLLKKFQKANVDPLGFGLDYRAHHFGTVKEEWKAWQALYHELEFNVNIQVKLDGVGVIK
;
A
#
# COMPACT_ATOMS: atom_id res chain seq x y z
N MET A 1 -26.39 -3.58 -18.77
CA MET A 1 -25.16 -2.86 -18.37
C MET A 1 -24.64 -2.13 -19.61
N LYS A 2 -24.32 -0.84 -19.55
CA LYS A 2 -23.75 -0.12 -20.70
C LYS A 2 -22.25 -0.46 -20.82
N PRO A 3 -21.70 -0.67 -22.03
CA PRO A 3 -20.28 -0.93 -22.21
C PRO A 3 -19.45 0.29 -21.77
N LEU A 4 -18.24 0.03 -21.28
CA LEU A 4 -17.28 1.07 -20.94
C LEU A 4 -16.75 1.75 -22.21
N ASP A 5 -16.48 3.04 -22.13
CA ASP A 5 -16.00 3.86 -23.25
C ASP A 5 -14.47 3.79 -23.34
N PRO A 6 -13.89 3.22 -24.41
CA PRO A 6 -12.44 3.14 -24.58
C PRO A 6 -11.73 4.50 -24.54
N ASN A 7 -12.43 5.61 -24.82
CA ASN A 7 -11.82 6.94 -24.78
C ASN A 7 -11.68 7.50 -23.36
N LYS A 8 -12.22 6.79 -22.35
CA LYS A 8 -12.21 7.22 -20.95
C LYS A 8 -11.24 6.42 -20.07
N LEU A 9 -10.27 5.72 -20.67
CA LEU A 9 -9.29 4.90 -19.95
C LEU A 9 -8.61 5.66 -18.82
N LYS A 10 -8.16 6.89 -19.05
CA LYS A 10 -7.52 7.73 -18.02
C LYS A 10 -8.43 7.97 -16.81
N THR A 11 -9.71 8.24 -17.03
CA THR A 11 -10.68 8.42 -15.94
C THR A 11 -10.88 7.11 -15.15
N TYR A 12 -10.87 5.97 -15.84
CA TYR A 12 -10.96 4.67 -15.19
C TYR A 12 -9.69 4.35 -14.39
N GLU A 13 -8.50 4.62 -14.94
CA GLU A 13 -7.22 4.51 -14.24
C GLU A 13 -7.22 5.33 -12.96
N GLU A 14 -7.61 6.61 -13.02
CA GLU A 14 -7.69 7.49 -11.84
C GLU A 14 -8.68 6.94 -10.78
N ALA A 15 -9.80 6.37 -11.21
CA ALA A 15 -10.76 5.75 -10.30
C ALA A 15 -10.20 4.48 -9.64
N VAL A 16 -9.48 3.65 -10.41
CA VAL A 16 -8.83 2.43 -9.90
C VAL A 16 -7.72 2.81 -8.92
N VAL A 17 -6.86 3.78 -9.26
CA VAL A 17 -5.79 4.30 -8.39
C VAL A 17 -6.35 4.70 -7.03
N LYS A 18 -7.34 5.61 -7.00
CA LYS A 18 -7.97 6.07 -5.73
C LYS A 18 -8.57 4.93 -4.92
N THR A 19 -9.21 3.98 -5.59
CA THR A 19 -9.83 2.82 -4.94
C THR A 19 -8.75 1.93 -4.32
N CYS A 20 -7.71 1.59 -5.08
CA CYS A 20 -6.62 0.77 -4.60
C CYS A 20 -5.84 1.45 -3.47
N GLU A 21 -5.56 2.76 -3.56
CA GLU A 21 -4.87 3.51 -2.50
C GLU A 21 -5.64 3.42 -1.18
N THR A 22 -6.96 3.65 -1.24
CA THR A 22 -7.84 3.55 -0.08
C THR A 22 -7.83 2.12 0.51
N LEU A 23 -7.93 1.10 -0.34
CA LEU A 23 -7.94 -0.29 0.10
C LEU A 23 -6.62 -0.70 0.77
N ILE A 24 -5.48 -0.33 0.17
CA ILE A 24 -4.16 -0.64 0.70
C ILE A 24 -3.90 0.11 2.00
N ILE A 25 -4.20 1.41 2.08
CA ILE A 25 -4.08 2.18 3.33
C ILE A 25 -4.93 1.55 4.44
N ASN A 26 -6.17 1.17 4.14
CA ASN A 26 -7.04 0.54 5.12
C ASN A 26 -6.52 -0.83 5.59
N LEU A 27 -5.92 -1.62 4.68
CA LEU A 27 -5.29 -2.88 5.02
C LEU A 27 -4.07 -2.67 5.93
N LEU A 28 -3.18 -1.75 5.58
CA LEU A 28 -2.01 -1.40 6.38
C LEU A 28 -2.40 -0.90 7.78
N LYS A 29 -3.42 -0.05 7.88
CA LYS A 29 -3.97 0.41 9.17
C LYS A 29 -4.58 -0.71 10.00
N LYS A 30 -5.14 -1.77 9.38
CA LYS A 30 -5.61 -2.96 10.12
C LYS A 30 -4.45 -3.72 10.75
N PHE A 31 -3.35 -3.90 10.02
CA PHE A 31 -2.13 -4.53 10.55
C PHE A 31 -1.51 -3.70 11.68
N GLN A 32 -1.42 -2.37 11.49
CA GLN A 32 -0.96 -1.44 12.53
C GLN A 32 -1.81 -1.50 13.80
N LYS A 33 -3.14 -1.49 13.68
CA LYS A 33 -4.05 -1.63 14.83
C LYS A 33 -3.92 -2.96 15.57
N ALA A 34 -3.60 -4.02 14.83
CA ALA A 34 -3.32 -5.34 15.41
C ALA A 34 -1.87 -5.47 15.94
N ASN A 35 -1.05 -4.42 15.79
CA ASN A 35 0.36 -4.39 16.16
C ASN A 35 1.19 -5.54 15.55
N VAL A 36 0.92 -5.86 14.29
CA VAL A 36 1.61 -6.90 13.51
C VAL A 36 2.16 -6.32 12.22
N ASP A 37 3.37 -6.72 11.84
CA ASP A 37 4.02 -6.32 10.58
C ASP A 37 4.21 -7.54 9.65
N PRO A 38 3.17 -7.93 8.89
CA PRO A 38 3.25 -9.08 7.98
C PRO A 38 4.02 -8.77 6.69
N LEU A 39 4.32 -7.50 6.40
CA LEU A 39 5.05 -7.09 5.20
C LEU A 39 6.55 -6.97 5.44
N GLY A 40 6.99 -6.96 6.70
CA GLY A 40 8.40 -6.99 7.08
C GLY A 40 9.09 -5.63 7.01
N PHE A 41 8.36 -4.52 7.15
CA PHE A 41 8.96 -3.18 7.24
C PHE A 41 10.01 -3.08 8.34
N GLY A 42 9.83 -3.79 9.45
CA GLY A 42 10.78 -3.83 10.56
C GLY A 42 12.09 -4.54 10.21
N LEU A 43 12.09 -5.44 9.23
CA LEU A 43 13.32 -6.06 8.73
C LEU A 43 14.15 -5.05 7.95
N ASP A 44 13.49 -4.26 7.08
CA ASP A 44 14.14 -3.19 6.33
C ASP A 44 14.66 -2.09 7.26
N TYR A 45 13.86 -1.66 8.24
CA TYR A 45 14.30 -0.73 9.28
C TYR A 45 15.58 -1.24 9.96
N ARG A 46 15.57 -2.47 10.47
CA ARG A 46 16.71 -3.07 11.18
C ARG A 46 17.95 -3.31 10.30
N ALA A 47 17.80 -3.42 8.98
CA ALA A 47 18.95 -3.52 8.08
C ALA A 47 19.73 -2.20 7.97
N HIS A 48 19.07 -1.07 8.25
CA HIS A 48 19.64 0.29 8.15
C HIS A 48 20.01 0.91 9.50
N HIS A 49 19.83 0.17 10.60
CA HIS A 49 20.25 0.56 11.94
C HIS A 49 21.33 -0.40 12.45
N PHE A 50 22.19 0.10 13.34
CA PHE A 50 23.37 -0.64 13.83
C PHE A 50 23.34 -0.84 15.35
N GLY A 51 22.14 -0.92 15.93
CA GLY A 51 21.93 -1.18 17.35
C GLY A 51 22.03 -2.66 17.67
N THR A 52 21.85 -3.03 18.94
CA THR A 52 21.63 -4.45 19.25
C THR A 52 20.26 -4.89 18.77
N VAL A 53 20.11 -6.18 18.43
CA VAL A 53 18.82 -6.77 18.02
C VAL A 53 17.67 -6.42 18.98
N LYS A 54 17.97 -6.37 20.29
CA LYS A 54 16.98 -6.07 21.33
C LYS A 54 16.55 -4.60 21.32
N GLU A 55 17.50 -3.68 21.15
CA GLU A 55 17.22 -2.24 21.11
C GLU A 55 16.40 -1.88 19.87
N GLU A 56 16.81 -2.39 18.71
CA GLU A 56 16.13 -2.10 17.46
C GLU A 56 14.73 -2.71 17.40
N TRP A 57 14.56 -3.91 17.96
CA TRP A 57 13.23 -4.51 18.06
C TRP A 57 12.29 -3.65 18.90
N LYS A 58 12.76 -3.17 20.06
CA LYS A 58 11.98 -2.27 20.92
C LYS A 58 11.69 -0.94 20.23
N ALA A 59 12.67 -0.37 19.53
CA ALA A 59 12.48 0.85 18.75
C ALA A 59 11.45 0.67 17.65
N TRP A 60 11.54 -0.43 16.89
CA TRP A 60 10.57 -0.78 15.84
C TRP A 60 9.16 -0.94 16.39
N GLN A 61 8.98 -1.65 17.51
CA GLN A 61 7.67 -1.83 18.13
C GLN A 61 7.03 -0.50 18.55
N ALA A 62 7.83 0.46 19.03
CA ALA A 62 7.34 1.79 19.37
C ALA A 62 6.98 2.60 18.11
N LEU A 63 7.87 2.59 17.11
CA LEU A 63 7.69 3.34 15.86
C LEU A 63 6.49 2.82 15.04
N TYR A 64 6.34 1.51 14.91
CA TYR A 64 5.33 0.89 14.04
C TYR A 64 3.92 1.37 14.35
N HIS A 65 3.61 1.59 15.64
CA HIS A 65 2.31 2.08 16.09
C HIS A 65 1.99 3.50 15.58
N GLU A 66 3.01 4.33 15.35
CA GLU A 66 2.88 5.75 14.99
C GLU A 66 3.20 6.03 13.52
N LEU A 67 3.57 5.01 12.73
CA LEU A 67 3.93 5.17 11.32
C LEU A 67 2.78 5.75 10.48
N GLU A 68 3.15 6.67 9.60
CA GLU A 68 2.31 7.16 8.51
C GLU A 68 2.57 6.34 7.24
N PHE A 69 1.50 5.84 6.63
CA PHE A 69 1.58 5.10 5.36
C PHE A 69 1.30 6.04 4.18
N ASN A 70 2.31 6.27 3.36
CA ASN A 70 2.20 6.95 2.07
C ASN A 70 2.17 5.92 0.94
N VAL A 71 1.00 5.71 0.34
CA VAL A 71 0.79 4.72 -0.72
C VAL A 71 0.70 5.44 -2.06
N ASN A 72 1.55 5.06 -3.02
CA ASN A 72 1.52 5.57 -4.39
C ASN A 72 1.23 4.40 -5.34
N ILE A 73 0.15 4.50 -6.11
CA ILE A 73 -0.27 3.46 -7.05
C ILE A 73 -0.25 4.02 -8.47
N GLN A 74 0.40 3.29 -9.36
CA GLN A 74 0.41 3.57 -10.80
C GLN A 74 -0.35 2.47 -11.52
N VAL A 75 -1.38 2.86 -12.27
CA VAL A 75 -2.19 1.95 -13.08
C VAL A 75 -2.09 2.38 -14.53
N LYS A 76 -1.92 1.40 -15.41
CA LYS A 76 -2.07 1.57 -16.84
C LYS A 76 -3.08 0.52 -17.32
N LEU A 77 -4.18 0.97 -17.90
CA LEU A 77 -5.19 0.11 -18.49
C LEU A 77 -4.90 -0.05 -19.99
N ASP A 78 -4.68 -1.28 -20.42
CA ASP A 78 -4.44 -1.57 -21.85
C ASP A 78 -5.73 -1.52 -22.70
N GLY A 79 -6.90 -1.56 -22.07
CA GLY A 79 -8.19 -1.48 -22.73
C GLY A 79 -9.35 -1.77 -21.79
N VAL A 80 -10.57 -1.59 -22.29
CA VAL A 80 -11.81 -1.87 -21.55
C VAL A 80 -12.36 -3.29 -21.78
N GLY A 81 -11.51 -4.19 -22.30
CA GLY A 81 -11.89 -5.60 -22.54
C GLY A 81 -12.81 -5.83 -23.74
N VAL A 82 -12.92 -4.87 -24.67
CA VAL A 82 -13.61 -5.09 -25.95
C VAL A 82 -12.69 -5.90 -26.84
N ILE A 83 -12.91 -7.22 -26.89
CA ILE A 83 -12.32 -8.10 -27.90
C ILE A 83 -13.00 -7.76 -29.23
N LYS A 84 -12.22 -7.41 -30.26
CA LYS A 84 -12.72 -7.25 -31.63
C LYS A 84 -12.91 -8.60 -32.30
#